data_AF-A0A351AC01-F1
#
_entry.id   AF-A0A351AC01-F1
#
_cell.length_a   1.000
_cell.length_b   1.000
_cell.length_c   1.000
_cell.angle_alpha   90.00
_cell.angle_beta   90.00
_cell.angle_gamma   90.00
#
_symmetry.space_group_name_H-M   'P 1'
#
loop_
_entity.id
_entity.type
_entity.pdbx_description
1 polymer ?
#
loop_
_entity_poly.entity_id
_entity_poly.type
_entity_poly.pdbx_seq_one_letter_code
_entity_poly.pdbx_strand_id
1 'polypeptide(L)'
;MNSLQDDPARMRFDLAHELGHLVMHRELELDQRSRGHSLDLIESMAHGFAAEFLAPWEVLKNEVPSIVNLDKLGRLRSRWRISMQAIVKQMHANGALSDAAYTNAFRRFSSLGYRRG
;
A
#
# COMPACT_ATOMS: atom_id res chain seq x y z
N MET A 1 8.79 -4.53 28.21
CA MET A 1 8.92 -3.72 26.98
C MET A 1 7.90 -4.26 25.99
N ASN A 2 6.99 -3.41 25.51
CA ASN A 2 5.78 -3.81 24.80
C ASN A 2 6.14 -4.18 23.34
N SER A 3 6.40 -5.46 23.08
CA SER A 3 6.58 -6.00 21.73
C SER A 3 5.21 -6.07 21.06
N LEU A 4 4.80 -4.96 20.45
CA LEU A 4 3.86 -4.99 19.35
C LEU A 4 4.50 -5.88 18.29
N GLN A 5 4.05 -7.12 18.25
CA GLN A 5 4.29 -8.11 17.20
C GLN A 5 4.44 -7.41 15.85
N ASP A 6 5.64 -7.42 15.27
CA ASP A 6 5.89 -6.86 13.94
C ASP A 6 4.85 -7.46 12.97
N ASP A 7 3.92 -6.63 12.47
CA ASP A 7 2.85 -7.07 11.57
C ASP A 7 3.52 -7.67 10.32
N PRO A 8 3.40 -8.98 10.03
CA PRO A 8 4.08 -9.59 8.88
C PRO A 8 3.72 -8.92 7.55
N ALA A 9 2.55 -8.29 7.45
CA ALA A 9 2.16 -7.49 6.29
C ALA A 9 3.03 -6.24 6.11
N ARG A 10 3.38 -5.57 7.21
CA ARG A 10 4.27 -4.41 7.22
C ARG A 10 5.67 -4.79 6.79
N MET A 11 6.24 -5.83 7.40
CA MET A 11 7.57 -6.31 7.02
C MET A 11 7.64 -6.71 5.54
N ARG A 12 6.59 -7.36 5.01
CA ARG A 12 6.52 -7.67 3.56
C ARG A 12 6.48 -6.41 2.71
N PHE A 13 5.74 -5.39 3.14
CA PHE A 13 5.66 -4.11 2.44
C PHE A 13 7.01 -3.40 2.43
N ASP A 14 7.66 -3.29 3.59
CA ASP A 14 8.95 -2.64 3.73
C ASP A 14 10.01 -3.35 2.86
N LEU A 15 10.08 -4.69 2.89
CA LEU A 15 10.99 -5.45 2.03
C LEU A 15 10.70 -5.26 0.53
N ALA A 16 9.42 -5.18 0.14
CA ALA A 16 9.05 -4.92 -1.25
C ALA A 16 9.38 -3.48 -1.68
N HIS A 17 9.31 -2.52 -0.76
CA HIS A 17 9.71 -1.13 -0.98
C HIS A 17 11.21 -1.03 -1.25
N GLU A 18 12.04 -1.64 -0.40
CA GLU A 18 13.49 -1.69 -0.60
C GLU A 18 13.87 -2.43 -1.90
N LEU A 19 13.14 -3.50 -2.24
CA LEU A 19 13.31 -4.16 -3.54
C LEU A 19 12.98 -3.21 -4.71
N GLY A 20 11.94 -2.40 -4.58
CA GLY A 20 11.59 -1.37 -5.56
C GLY A 20 12.74 -0.38 -5.80
N HIS A 21 13.36 0.10 -4.72
CA HIS A 21 14.57 0.94 -4.80
C HIS A 21 15.70 0.25 -5.58
N LEU A 22 15.99 -1.01 -5.26
CA LEU A 22 17.04 -1.77 -5.93
C LEU A 22 16.78 -2.02 -7.42
N VAL A 23 15.51 -2.25 -7.79
CA VAL A 23 15.12 -2.55 -9.18
C VAL A 23 15.04 -1.28 -10.03
N MET A 24 14.44 -0.21 -9.50
CA MET A 24 14.07 0.97 -10.28
C MET A 24 15.08 2.11 -10.19
N HIS A 25 15.90 2.15 -9.14
CA HIS A 25 16.67 3.36 -8.79
C HIS A 25 18.17 3.12 -8.63
N ARG A 26 18.68 1.95 -9.06
CA ARG A 26 20.08 1.53 -8.94
C ARG A 26 21.12 2.52 -9.48
N GLU A 27 20.77 3.30 -10.51
CA GLU A 27 21.70 4.22 -11.20
C GLU A 27 21.48 5.70 -10.83
N LEU A 28 20.42 6.02 -10.08
CA LEU A 28 20.02 7.40 -9.77
C LEU A 28 20.83 8.03 -8.63
N GLU A 29 21.69 7.27 -7.94
CA GLU A 29 22.58 7.79 -6.89
C GLU A 29 23.66 8.76 -7.41
N LEU A 30 23.87 8.84 -8.73
CA LEU A 30 25.02 9.53 -9.35
C LEU A 30 24.84 11.05 -9.57
N ASP A 31 23.62 11.61 -9.54
CA ASP A 31 23.42 13.05 -9.77
C ASP A 31 22.91 13.79 -8.54
N GLN A 32 23.83 14.51 -7.87
CA GLN A 32 23.58 15.15 -6.59
C GLN A 32 22.78 16.47 -6.67
N ARG A 33 22.55 17.02 -7.87
CA ARG A 33 22.08 18.41 -8.04
C ARG A 33 20.56 18.58 -8.14
N SER A 34 19.80 17.49 -8.33
CA SER A 34 18.33 17.51 -8.49
C SER A 34 17.57 16.89 -7.30
N ARG A 35 18.25 16.69 -6.17
CA ARG A 35 17.86 15.73 -5.11
C ARG A 35 16.52 15.96 -4.42
N GLY A 36 16.06 17.19 -4.19
CA GLY A 36 14.86 17.43 -3.36
C GLY A 36 13.58 16.82 -3.96
N HIS A 37 13.13 17.33 -5.11
CA HIS A 37 11.95 16.82 -5.80
C HIS A 37 12.14 15.41 -6.39
N SER A 38 13.39 15.01 -6.65
CA SER A 38 13.70 13.67 -7.15
C SER A 38 13.51 12.60 -6.07
N LEU A 39 13.86 12.88 -4.80
CA LEU A 39 13.73 11.91 -3.71
C LEU A 39 12.26 11.56 -3.40
N ASP A 40 11.38 12.55 -3.31
CA ASP A 40 9.94 12.29 -3.08
C ASP A 40 9.33 11.44 -4.21
N LEU A 41 9.75 11.68 -5.45
CA LEU A 41 9.33 10.90 -6.60
C LEU A 41 9.87 9.46 -6.53
N ILE A 42 11.15 9.27 -6.22
CA ILE A 42 11.79 7.95 -6.03
C ILE A 42 11.06 7.16 -4.93
N GLU A 43 10.82 7.77 -3.77
CA GLU A 43 10.09 7.12 -2.69
C GLU A 43 8.66 6.76 -3.09
N SER A 44 7.97 7.66 -3.81
CA SER A 44 6.63 7.37 -4.34
C SER A 44 6.63 6.24 -5.37
N MET A 45 7.67 6.15 -6.20
CA MET A 45 7.82 5.08 -7.19
C MET A 45 8.09 3.73 -6.53
N ALA A 46 8.99 3.67 -5.53
CA ALA A 46 9.25 2.46 -4.75
C ALA A 46 8.01 2.02 -3.95
N HIS A 47 7.25 2.97 -3.38
CA HIS A 47 5.99 2.67 -2.70
C HIS A 47 4.94 2.08 -3.65
N GLY A 48 4.80 2.68 -4.85
CA GLY A 48 3.91 2.18 -5.90
C GLY A 48 4.32 0.79 -6.39
N PHE A 49 5.62 0.57 -6.58
CA PHE A 49 6.17 -0.74 -6.90
C PHE A 49 5.79 -1.79 -5.85
N ALA A 50 6.03 -1.51 -4.56
CA ALA A 50 5.70 -2.43 -3.48
C ALA A 50 4.20 -2.79 -3.47
N ALA A 51 3.33 -1.80 -3.68
CA ALA A 51 1.89 -1.99 -3.72
C ALA A 51 1.46 -2.91 -4.88
N GLU A 52 1.96 -2.70 -6.10
CA GLU A 52 1.65 -3.55 -7.26
C GLU A 52 2.35 -4.91 -7.19
N PHE A 53 3.57 -4.98 -6.66
CA PHE A 53 4.31 -6.23 -6.52
C PHE A 53 3.62 -7.20 -5.55
N LEU A 54 3.12 -6.68 -4.43
CA LEU A 54 2.47 -7.49 -3.40
C LEU A 54 1.03 -7.84 -3.73
N ALA A 55 0.32 -6.96 -4.43
CA ALA A 55 -1.05 -7.17 -4.84
C ALA A 55 -1.31 -6.51 -6.21
N PRO A 56 -0.94 -7.19 -7.31
CA PRO A 56 -1.11 -6.66 -8.65
C PRO A 56 -2.58 -6.34 -8.92
N TRP A 57 -2.86 -5.10 -9.33
CA TRP A 57 -4.23 -4.65 -9.52
C TRP A 57 -5.00 -5.52 -10.51
N GLU A 58 -4.35 -5.95 -11.60
CA GLU A 58 -4.95 -6.80 -12.64
C GLU A 58 -5.53 -8.12 -12.11
N VAL A 59 -4.99 -8.63 -11.01
CA VAL A 59 -5.50 -9.82 -10.33
C VAL A 59 -6.46 -9.43 -9.22
N LEU A 60 -6.07 -8.46 -8.38
CA LEU A 60 -6.83 -8.01 -7.21
C LEU A 60 -8.23 -7.48 -7.60
N LYS A 61 -8.36 -6.81 -8.75
CA LYS A 61 -9.62 -6.19 -9.21
C LYS A 61 -10.79 -7.16 -9.32
N ASN A 62 -10.52 -8.45 -9.53
CA ASN A 62 -11.55 -9.49 -9.64
C ASN A 62 -12.07 -9.97 -8.27
N GLU A 63 -11.39 -9.62 -7.17
CA GLU A 63 -11.72 -10.08 -5.82
C GLU A 63 -12.25 -8.97 -4.91
N VAL A 64 -11.90 -7.72 -5.21
CA VAL A 64 -12.33 -6.55 -4.41
C VAL A 64 -13.82 -6.29 -4.54
N PRO A 65 -14.48 -5.82 -3.47
CA PRO A 65 -15.88 -5.46 -3.55
C PRO A 65 -16.06 -4.11 -4.27
N SER A 66 -17.18 -3.95 -4.98
CA SER A 66 -17.58 -2.65 -5.56
C SER A 66 -17.85 -1.56 -4.52
N ILE A 67 -18.17 -1.96 -3.28
CA ILE A 67 -18.39 -1.07 -2.14
C ILE A 67 -17.53 -1.56 -0.97
N VAL A 68 -16.87 -0.64 -0.29
CA VAL A 68 -16.01 -0.95 0.87
C VAL A 68 -16.78 -1.77 1.91
N ASN A 69 -16.34 -3.01 2.11
CA ASN A 69 -16.91 -3.96 3.05
C ASN A 69 -15.79 -4.57 3.91
N LEU A 70 -15.85 -4.35 5.23
CA LEU A 70 -14.77 -4.73 6.14
C LEU A 70 -14.54 -6.25 6.21
N ASP A 71 -15.60 -7.06 6.16
CA ASP A 71 -15.45 -8.52 6.23
C ASP A 71 -14.75 -9.07 4.97
N LYS A 72 -15.09 -8.53 3.79
CA LYS A 72 -14.41 -8.85 2.54
C LYS A 72 -12.95 -8.37 2.58
N LEU A 73 -12.70 -7.15 3.05
CA LEU A 73 -11.35 -6.62 3.20
C LEU A 73 -10.50 -7.45 4.19
N GLY A 74 -11.10 -7.96 5.27
CA GLY A 74 -10.44 -8.85 6.22
C GLY A 74 -9.99 -10.15 5.57
N ARG A 75 -10.86 -10.78 4.75
CA ARG A 75 -10.49 -11.99 3.98
C ARG A 75 -9.38 -11.72 2.97
N LEU A 76 -9.46 -10.59 2.26
CA LEU A 76 -8.44 -10.18 1.29
C LEU A 76 -7.10 -9.88 1.99
N ARG A 77 -7.12 -9.23 3.16
CA ARG A 77 -5.92 -9.02 4.00
C ARG A 77 -5.22 -10.35 4.28
N SER A 78 -5.96 -11.38 4.69
CA SER A 78 -5.38 -12.70 4.96
C SER A 78 -4.81 -13.37 3.71
N ARG A 79 -5.51 -13.27 2.57
CA ARG A 79 -5.08 -13.87 1.29
C ARG A 79 -3.85 -13.20 0.71
N TRP A 80 -3.88 -11.87 0.60
CA TRP A 80 -2.82 -11.06 -0.02
C TRP A 80 -1.68 -10.72 0.96
N ARG A 81 -1.91 -10.95 2.25
CA ARG A 81 -0.97 -10.66 3.35
C ARG A 81 -0.50 -9.20 3.33
N ILE A 82 -1.44 -8.29 3.09
CA ILE A 82 -1.28 -6.83 3.14
C ILE A 82 -2.37 -6.22 4.03
N SER A 83 -2.20 -4.98 4.47
CA SER A 83 -3.21 -4.32 5.31
C SER A 83 -4.51 -4.01 4.55
N MET A 84 -5.63 -3.87 5.27
CA MET A 84 -6.89 -3.47 4.65
C MET A 84 -6.80 -2.06 4.05
N GLN A 85 -5.99 -1.19 4.66
CA GLN A 85 -5.70 0.13 4.13
C GLN A 85 -4.95 0.06 2.79
N ALA A 86 -3.99 -0.85 2.64
CA ALA A 86 -3.28 -1.05 1.38
C ALA A 86 -4.23 -1.50 0.26
N ILE A 87 -5.18 -2.41 0.55
CA ILE A 87 -6.21 -2.83 -0.42
C ILE A 87 -7.09 -1.65 -0.83
N VAL A 88 -7.55 -0.84 0.13
CA VAL A 88 -8.39 0.34 -0.17
C VAL A 88 -7.63 1.39 -0.98
N LYS A 89 -6.33 1.60 -0.69
CA LYS A 89 -5.46 2.46 -1.51
C LYS A 89 -5.33 1.93 -2.92
N GLN A 90 -5.12 0.63 -3.09
CA GLN A 90 -5.05 -0.02 -4.41
C GLN A 90 -6.34 0.20 -5.22
N MET A 91 -7.50 0.00 -4.59
CA MET A 91 -8.80 0.26 -5.22
C MET A 91 -8.97 1.74 -5.63
N HIS A 92 -8.53 2.68 -4.79
CA HIS A 92 -8.63 4.11 -5.09
C HIS A 92 -7.67 4.55 -6.20
N ALA A 93 -6.40 4.13 -6.12
CA ALA A 93 -5.37 4.45 -7.13
C ALA A 93 -5.76 3.97 -8.53
N ASN A 94 -6.52 2.88 -8.62
CA ASN A 94 -6.99 2.31 -9.88
C ASN A 94 -8.46 2.66 -10.23
N GLY A 95 -9.04 3.67 -9.56
CA GLY A 95 -10.36 4.21 -9.91
C GLY A 95 -11.57 3.34 -9.53
N ALA A 96 -11.38 2.25 -8.78
CA ALA A 96 -12.47 1.42 -8.28
C ALA A 96 -13.21 2.04 -7.07
N LEU A 97 -12.64 3.07 -6.44
CA LEU A 97 -13.29 3.88 -5.42
C LEU A 97 -13.25 5.35 -5.78
N SER A 98 -14.35 6.07 -5.53
CA SER A 98 -14.35 7.52 -5.53
C SER A 98 -13.62 8.09 -4.31
N ASP A 99 -13.17 9.34 -4.40
CA ASP A 99 -12.53 10.06 -3.28
C ASP A 99 -13.40 10.08 -2.01
N ALA A 100 -14.72 10.22 -2.19
CA ALA A 100 -15.68 10.18 -1.10
C ALA A 100 -15.73 8.80 -0.42
N ALA A 101 -15.76 7.73 -1.22
CA ALA A 101 -15.76 6.36 -0.70
C ALA A 101 -14.43 6.02 0.00
N TYR A 102 -13.31 6.43 -0.59
CA TYR A 102 -11.97 6.30 0.00
C TYR A 102 -11.88 7.02 1.36
N THR A 103 -12.29 8.29 1.41
CA THR A 103 -12.26 9.09 2.64
C THR A 103 -13.14 8.47 3.73
N ASN A 104 -14.34 8.00 3.37
CA ASN A 104 -15.25 7.33 4.30
C ASN A 104 -14.66 6.01 4.84
N ALA A 105 -13.95 5.25 4.00
CA ALA A 105 -13.27 4.03 4.43
C ALA A 105 -12.21 4.33 5.50
N PHE A 106 -11.39 5.37 5.31
CA PHE A 106 -10.36 5.75 6.29
C PHE A 106 -10.94 6.33 7.59
N ARG A 107 -12.06 7.06 7.52
CA ARG A 107 -12.80 7.45 8.73
C ARG A 107 -13.27 6.22 9.51
N ARG A 108 -13.82 5.23 8.81
CA ARG A 108 -14.28 3.97 9.41
C ARG A 108 -13.13 3.14 9.99
N PHE A 109 -11.97 3.10 9.33
CA PHE A 109 -10.78 2.46 9.90
C PHE A 109 -10.35 3.15 11.20
N SER A 110 -10.36 4.48 11.21
CA SER A 110 -9.96 5.27 12.38
C SER A 110 -10.90 5.04 13.57
N SER A 111 -12.23 5.03 13.33
CA SER A 111 -13.22 4.82 14.39
C SER A 111 -13.17 3.41 14.99
N LEU A 112 -12.77 2.41 14.19
CA LEU A 112 -12.66 1.01 14.62
C LEU A 112 -11.27 0.66 15.17
N GLY A 113 -10.36 1.63 15.28
CA GLY A 113 -9.02 1.38 15.82
C GLY A 113 -8.08 0.65 14.87
N TYR A 114 -8.43 0.52 13.58
CA TYR A 114 -7.52 0.07 12.53
C TYR A 114 -6.49 1.19 12.23
N ARG A 115 -5.56 1.41 13.16
CA ARG A 115 -4.43 2.33 12.97
C ARG A 115 -3.47 1.75 11.93
N ARG A 116 -2.61 2.63 11.38
CA ARG A 116 -1.64 2.32 10.32
C ARG A 116 -0.88 1.03 10.68
N GLY A 117 -1.31 -0.08 10.08
CA GLY A 117 -0.60 -1.35 10.01
C GLY A 117 0.17 -1.39 8.71
#